data_AF-A0A7S0JJZ8-F1
#
_entry.id   AF-A0A7S0JJZ8-F1
#
_cell.length_a   1.000
_cell.length_b   1.000
_cell.length_c   1.000
_cell.angle_alpha   90.00
_cell.angle_beta   90.00
_cell.angle_gamma   90.00
#
_symmetry.space_group_name_H-M   'P 1'
#
loop_
_entity.id
_entity.type
_entity.pdbx_description
1 polymer ?
#
loop_
_entity_poly.entity_id
_entity_poly.type
_entity_poly.pdbx_seq_one_letter_code
_entity_poly.pdbx_strand_id
1 'polypeptide(L)'
;LSCVALPLPTAPHHAARRHSTPWMSAVDAIPPPWVAATQTALSALISKPKLTTRLLLHPPFRFIYEIIIEVRRATQWGVGLYSEDDLKPASLASAQGKMTFLAKAAGHVG
;
A
#
# COMPACT_ATOMS: atom_id res chain seq x y z
N LEU A 1 8.97 66.76 -13.19
CA LEU A 1 9.17 65.62 -14.12
C LEU A 1 9.74 64.46 -13.29
N SER A 2 8.90 63.84 -12.45
CA SER A 2 8.05 62.67 -12.72
C SER A 2 8.76 61.38 -12.30
N CYS A 3 8.40 60.87 -11.12
CA CYS A 3 8.37 59.44 -10.89
C CYS A 3 7.23 59.14 -9.93
N VAL A 4 6.31 58.33 -10.44
CA VAL A 4 4.95 58.09 -9.96
C VAL A 4 4.97 57.22 -8.71
N ALA A 5 4.27 57.66 -7.66
CA ALA A 5 3.97 56.81 -6.52
C ALA A 5 2.86 55.81 -6.93
N LEU A 6 3.18 54.51 -6.92
CA LEU A 6 2.20 53.45 -7.10
C LEU A 6 1.49 53.13 -5.77
N PRO A 7 0.17 52.90 -5.76
CA PRO A 7 -0.57 52.54 -4.56
C PRO A 7 -0.32 51.08 -4.15
N LEU A 8 -0.22 50.87 -2.84
CA LEU A 8 -0.09 49.57 -2.19
C LEU A 8 -1.36 48.72 -2.42
N PRO A 9 -1.27 47.42 -2.74
CA PRO A 9 -2.45 46.56 -2.84
C PRO A 9 -3.04 46.28 -1.45
N THR A 10 -4.30 46.67 -1.24
CA THR A 10 -5.09 46.24 -0.09
C THR A 10 -5.53 44.79 -0.29
N ALA A 11 -4.83 43.87 0.36
CA ALA A 11 -5.24 42.47 0.40
C ALA A 11 -6.55 42.34 1.21
N PRO A 12 -7.59 41.66 0.69
CA PRO A 12 -8.79 41.39 1.46
C PRO A 12 -8.49 40.44 2.62
N HIS A 13 -8.95 40.85 3.80
CA HIS A 13 -9.15 40.01 4.98
C HIS A 13 -9.97 38.76 4.59
N HIS A 14 -9.51 37.59 5.04
CA HIS A 14 -10.18 36.28 4.96
C HIS A 14 -10.25 35.60 3.58
N ALA A 15 -9.19 34.86 3.25
CA ALA A 15 -9.34 33.61 2.49
C ALA A 15 -8.76 32.46 3.32
N ALA A 16 -9.65 31.55 3.69
CA ALA A 16 -9.41 30.46 4.61
C ALA A 16 -8.23 29.56 4.21
N ARG A 17 -7.58 28.99 5.24
CA ARG A 17 -6.80 27.76 5.16
C ARG A 17 -7.46 26.78 4.19
N ARG A 18 -6.82 26.55 3.04
CA ARG A 18 -6.87 25.26 2.36
C ARG A 18 -5.48 24.69 2.44
N HIS A 19 -5.17 24.03 3.54
CA HIS A 19 -4.16 22.96 3.50
C HIS A 19 -4.76 21.82 2.67
N SER A 20 -4.84 22.01 1.35
CA SER A 20 -4.80 20.89 0.42
C SER A 20 -3.33 20.65 0.16
N THR A 21 -2.67 19.90 1.05
CA THR A 21 -1.51 19.14 0.59
C THR A 21 -2.00 18.32 -0.60
N PRO A 22 -1.44 18.46 -1.81
CA PRO A 22 -1.78 17.56 -2.91
C PRO A 22 -1.43 16.16 -2.40
N TRP A 23 -2.44 15.32 -2.17
CA TRP A 23 -2.22 13.93 -1.80
C TRP A 23 -1.63 13.22 -3.02
N MET A 24 -0.31 13.39 -3.13
CA MET A 24 0.62 12.76 -4.04
C MET A 24 0.39 13.11 -5.52
N SER A 25 1.18 14.05 -6.04
CA SER A 25 1.59 14.00 -7.46
C SER A 25 2.45 12.74 -7.64
N ALA A 26 1.78 11.60 -7.78
CA ALA A 26 2.33 10.25 -7.63
C ALA A 26 3.20 9.77 -8.80
N VAL A 27 3.82 10.69 -9.55
CA VAL A 27 4.63 10.36 -10.73
C VAL A 27 6.14 10.53 -10.48
N ASP A 28 6.56 11.32 -9.48
CA ASP A 28 7.99 11.68 -9.31
C ASP A 28 8.61 11.32 -7.93
N ALA A 29 7.89 10.62 -7.04
CA ALA A 29 8.47 10.16 -5.78
C ALA A 29 9.30 8.89 -6.01
N ILE A 30 10.62 8.98 -5.79
CA ILE A 30 11.51 7.81 -5.77
C ILE A 30 10.91 6.80 -4.77
N PRO A 31 10.54 5.58 -5.22
CA PRO A 31 9.95 4.60 -4.34
C PRO A 31 10.95 4.24 -3.23
N PRO A 32 10.48 3.99 -2.00
CA PRO A 32 11.35 3.53 -0.94
C PRO A 32 12.16 2.30 -1.36
N PRO A 33 13.41 2.13 -0.88
CA PRO A 33 14.28 1.04 -1.32
C PRO A 33 13.69 -0.35 -1.04
N TRP A 34 12.86 -0.48 -0.01
CA TRP A 34 12.18 -1.73 0.32
C TRP A 34 11.18 -2.18 -0.76
N VAL A 35 10.66 -1.28 -1.61
CA VAL A 35 9.75 -1.65 -2.71
C VAL A 35 10.48 -2.53 -3.71
N ALA A 36 11.66 -2.09 -4.17
CA ALA A 36 12.49 -2.83 -5.12
C ALA A 36 13.01 -4.14 -4.51
N ALA A 37 13.40 -4.12 -3.24
CA ALA A 37 13.81 -5.32 -2.51
C ALA A 37 12.65 -6.35 -2.46
N THR A 38 11.43 -5.90 -2.13
CA THR A 38 10.24 -6.77 -2.07
C THR A 38 9.89 -7.35 -3.44
N GLN A 39 9.94 -6.53 -4.50
CA GLN A 39 9.72 -6.99 -5.87
C GLN A 39 10.73 -8.07 -6.27
N THR A 40 12.02 -7.86 -5.97
CA THR A 40 13.09 -8.81 -6.31
C THR A 40 12.91 -10.13 -5.57
N ALA A 41 12.68 -10.07 -4.24
CA ALA A 41 12.52 -11.26 -3.42
C ALA A 41 11.28 -12.09 -3.81
N LEU A 42 10.13 -11.45 -4.02
CA LEU A 42 8.88 -12.16 -4.32
C LEU A 42 8.77 -12.59 -5.79
N SER A 43 9.31 -11.82 -6.74
CA SER A 43 9.23 -12.19 -8.17
C SER A 43 9.99 -13.48 -8.51
N ALA A 44 10.99 -13.85 -7.71
CA ALA A 44 11.69 -15.13 -7.82
C ALA A 44 10.81 -16.33 -7.39
N LEU A 45 9.79 -16.09 -6.54
CA LEU A 45 8.94 -17.13 -5.98
C LEU A 45 7.56 -17.21 -6.66
N ILE A 46 6.98 -16.05 -7.00
CA ILE A 46 5.61 -15.92 -7.49
C ILE A 46 5.54 -15.03 -8.73
N SER A 47 4.71 -15.41 -9.70
CA SER A 47 4.47 -14.59 -10.90
C SER A 47 3.19 -13.74 -10.83
N LYS A 48 2.31 -14.01 -9.86
CA LYS A 48 1.05 -13.29 -9.62
C LYS A 48 0.88 -13.10 -8.12
N PRO A 49 0.28 -11.99 -7.65
CA PRO A 49 -0.19 -10.81 -8.39
C PRO A 49 0.95 -9.89 -8.88
N LYS A 50 0.65 -8.94 -9.79
CA LYS A 50 1.64 -7.95 -10.27
C LYS A 50 2.10 -7.04 -9.12
N LEU A 51 3.39 -7.07 -8.79
CA LEU A 51 4.01 -6.32 -7.70
C LEU A 51 4.31 -4.88 -8.10
N THR A 52 3.28 -4.06 -8.31
CA THR A 52 3.47 -2.64 -8.66
C THR A 52 3.80 -1.79 -7.44
N THR A 53 4.58 -0.72 -7.62
CA THR A 53 4.91 0.25 -6.56
C THR A 53 3.68 0.75 -5.82
N ARG A 54 2.59 1.07 -6.54
CA ARG A 54 1.35 1.58 -5.95
C ARG A 54 0.67 0.55 -5.03
N LEU A 55 0.67 -0.72 -5.41
CA LEU A 55 0.10 -1.80 -4.60
C LEU A 55 0.96 -2.13 -3.38
N LEU A 56 2.28 -1.99 -3.49
CA LEU A 56 3.20 -2.21 -2.37
C LEU A 56 3.18 -1.07 -1.34
N LEU A 57 2.94 0.17 -1.78
CA LEU A 57 2.80 1.32 -0.88
C LEU A 57 1.49 1.30 -0.08
N HIS A 58 0.38 0.91 -0.71
CA HIS A 58 -0.93 0.84 -0.06
C HIS A 58 -1.60 -0.50 -0.36
N PRO A 59 -1.16 -1.60 0.27
CA PRO A 59 -1.60 -2.93 -0.08
C PRO A 59 -3.05 -3.18 0.37
N PRO A 60 -4.00 -3.40 -0.57
CA PRO A 60 -5.33 -3.86 -0.18
C PRO A 60 -5.24 -5.30 0.35
N PHE A 61 -6.11 -5.68 1.29
CA PHE A 61 -6.10 -7.02 1.89
C PHE A 61 -6.09 -8.15 0.85
N ARG A 62 -6.88 -8.01 -0.23
CA ARG A 62 -6.94 -8.99 -1.32
C ARG A 62 -5.58 -9.21 -1.98
N PHE A 63 -4.77 -8.17 -2.13
CA PHE A 63 -3.44 -8.28 -2.72
C PHE A 63 -2.48 -9.06 -1.82
N ILE A 64 -2.47 -8.77 -0.51
CA ILE A 64 -1.66 -9.51 0.46
C ILE A 64 -2.09 -10.98 0.55
N TYR A 65 -3.40 -11.22 0.55
CA TYR A 65 -3.96 -12.56 0.53
C TYR A 65 -3.43 -13.39 -0.65
N GLU A 66 -3.54 -12.85 -1.86
CA GLU A 66 -3.08 -13.55 -3.07
C GLU A 66 -1.57 -13.85 -3.02
N ILE A 67 -0.75 -12.92 -2.52
CA ILE A 67 0.69 -13.16 -2.31
C ILE A 67 0.91 -14.34 -1.38
N ILE A 68 0.25 -14.38 -0.23
CA ILE A 68 0.43 -15.43 0.77
C ILE A 68 0.00 -16.80 0.21
N ILE A 69 -1.14 -16.86 -0.47
CA ILE A 69 -1.64 -18.10 -1.08
C ILE A 69 -0.71 -18.59 -2.20
N GLU A 70 -0.22 -17.69 -3.04
CA GLU A 70 0.70 -18.06 -4.13
C GLU A 70 2.07 -18.51 -3.61
N VAL A 71 2.61 -17.84 -2.58
CA VAL A 71 3.84 -18.28 -1.92
C VAL A 71 3.65 -19.66 -1.30
N ARG A 72 2.57 -19.86 -0.53
CA ARG A 72 2.21 -21.18 0.02
C ARG A 72 2.15 -22.25 -1.07
N ARG A 73 1.53 -21.95 -2.21
CA ARG A 73 1.42 -22.91 -3.33
C ARG A 73 2.79 -23.22 -3.94
N ALA A 74 3.61 -22.21 -4.17
CA ALA A 74 4.90 -22.33 -4.84
C ALA A 74 5.95 -23.05 -3.97
N THR A 75 5.98 -22.78 -2.67
CA THR A 75 7.04 -23.26 -1.77
C THR A 75 6.58 -24.34 -0.79
N GLN A 76 5.27 -24.64 -0.74
CA GLN A 76 4.67 -25.45 0.32
C GLN A 76 4.95 -24.88 1.72
N TRP A 77 5.15 -23.57 1.83
CA TRP A 77 5.28 -22.90 3.12
C TRP A 77 3.94 -22.90 3.89
N GLY A 78 3.99 -23.10 5.22
CA GLY A 78 2.79 -23.07 6.06
C GLY A 78 1.78 -24.18 5.79
N VAL A 79 2.24 -25.40 5.46
CA VAL A 79 1.35 -26.58 5.38
C VAL A 79 0.66 -26.78 6.73
N GLY A 80 -0.66 -26.93 6.73
CA GLY A 80 -1.46 -27.08 7.95
C GLY A 80 -1.73 -25.78 8.73
N LEU A 81 -1.16 -24.63 8.33
CA LEU A 81 -1.34 -23.36 9.04
C LEU A 81 -2.73 -22.75 8.84
N TYR A 82 -3.30 -22.92 7.64
CA TYR A 82 -4.56 -22.31 7.22
C TYR A 82 -5.65 -23.36 7.04
N SER A 83 -6.86 -23.06 7.53
CA SER A 83 -8.05 -23.89 7.34
C SER A 83 -8.60 -23.77 5.91
N GLU A 84 -9.60 -24.60 5.56
CA GLU A 84 -10.28 -24.50 4.28
C GLU A 84 -11.04 -23.18 4.09
N ASP A 85 -11.49 -22.55 5.19
CA ASP A 85 -12.12 -21.24 5.15
C ASP A 85 -11.11 -20.13 4.92
N ASP A 86 -9.91 -20.24 5.51
CA ASP A 86 -8.82 -19.30 5.24
C ASP A 86 -8.38 -19.34 3.77
N LEU A 87 -8.56 -20.49 3.10
CA LEU A 87 -8.29 -20.66 1.68
C LEU A 87 -9.35 -20.06 0.75
N LYS A 88 -10.41 -19.45 1.31
CA LYS A 88 -11.46 -18.77 0.54
C LYS A 88 -11.50 -17.31 0.93
N PRO A 89 -11.21 -16.37 0.01
CA PRO A 89 -11.21 -14.95 0.34
C PRO A 89 -12.58 -14.43 0.76
N ALA A 90 -13.68 -15.06 0.30
CA ALA A 90 -15.04 -14.70 0.68
C ALA A 90 -15.34 -14.98 2.16
N SER A 91 -14.71 -16.01 2.76
CA SER A 91 -14.86 -16.34 4.18
C SER A 91 -14.15 -15.33 5.09
N LEU A 92 -13.20 -14.55 4.56
CA LEU A 92 -12.42 -13.54 5.28
C LEU A 92 -13.01 -12.12 5.13
N ALA A 93 -14.33 -11.98 5.20
CA ALA A 93 -15.00 -10.68 5.07
C ALA A 93 -14.85 -9.78 6.30
N SER A 94 -14.89 -10.38 7.50
CA SER A 94 -14.85 -9.65 8.77
C SER A 94 -13.46 -9.09 9.07
N ALA A 95 -13.41 -7.97 9.79
CA ALA A 95 -12.14 -7.39 10.26
C ALA A 95 -11.34 -8.41 11.09
N GLN A 96 -12.02 -9.15 11.97
CA GLN A 96 -11.40 -10.18 12.79
C GLN A 96 -10.81 -11.32 11.95
N GLY A 97 -11.55 -11.82 10.95
CA GLY A 97 -11.06 -12.88 10.06
C GLY A 97 -9.77 -12.47 9.33
N LYS A 98 -9.73 -11.22 8.83
CA LYS A 98 -8.52 -10.66 8.19
C LYS A 98 -7.35 -10.57 9.17
N MET A 99 -7.58 -10.11 10.39
CA MET A 99 -6.53 -10.01 11.43
C MET A 99 -6.01 -11.38 11.82
N THR A 100 -6.89 -12.36 12.05
CA THR A 100 -6.48 -13.74 12.38
C THR A 100 -5.69 -14.38 11.25
N PHE A 101 -6.10 -14.22 9.99
CA PHE A 101 -5.36 -14.73 8.83
C PHE A 101 -3.93 -14.16 8.75
N LEU A 102 -3.78 -12.84 8.93
CA LEU A 102 -2.46 -12.18 8.89
C LEU A 102 -1.61 -12.56 10.11
N ALA A 103 -2.21 -12.67 11.29
CA ALA A 103 -1.51 -13.07 12.51
C ALA A 103 -0.92 -14.48 12.40
N LYS A 104 -1.64 -15.43 11.78
CA LYS A 104 -1.10 -16.77 11.48
C LYS A 104 0.15 -16.71 10.61
N ALA A 105 0.11 -15.90 9.55
CA ALA A 105 1.25 -15.73 8.65
C ALA A 105 2.45 -15.14 9.40
N ALA A 106 2.25 -14.02 10.10
CA ALA A 106 3.30 -13.32 10.83
C ALA A 106 3.91 -14.20 11.94
N GLY A 107 3.09 -14.94 12.67
CA GLY A 107 3.53 -15.85 13.73
C GLY A 107 4.30 -17.07 13.24
N HIS A 108 4.17 -17.45 11.96
CA HIS A 108 4.93 -18.57 11.39
C HIS A 108 6.29 -18.17 10.80
N VAL A 109 6.48 -16.88 10.47
CA VAL A 109 7.76 -16.35 9.95
C VAL A 109 8.71 -15.94 11.09
N GLY A 110 8.24 -15.91 12.35
CA GLY A 110 9.00 -15.55 13.55
C GLY A 110 9.71 -16.73 14.21
#